data_AF-A0A0K1TCA0-F1
#
_entry.id   AF-A0A0K1TCA0-F1
#
_cell.length_a   1.000
_cell.length_b   1.000
_cell.length_c   1.000
_cell.angle_alpha   90.00
_cell.angle_beta   90.00
_cell.angle_gamma   90.00
#
_symmetry.space_group_name_H-M   'P 1'
#
loop_
_entity.id
_entity.type
_entity.pdbx_description
1 polymer ?
#
loop_
_entity_poly.entity_id
_entity_poly.type
_entity_poly.pdbx_seq_one_letter_code
_entity_poly.pdbx_strand_id
1 'polypeptide(L)'
;MGNCLFDQDSFRIQRSVNTWRIRNVLSKDGLFLVLRPQDGLFSLTINAGRRLKECAPFPSLRVMVRKEVEDAILKEGNVFAKHVENVDRKLRAGDEALVVNGDDELLAIGKMRLSGEEVMEYKRGVALTVRERWKIRK
;
A
#
# COMPACT_ATOMS: atom_id res chain seq x y z
N MET A 1 -6.82 -12.32 7.79
CA MET A 1 -6.71 -11.10 6.95
C MET A 1 -7.99 -10.79 6.19
N GLY A 2 -8.49 -11.71 5.35
CA GLY A 2 -9.67 -11.48 4.49
C GLY A 2 -10.92 -11.00 5.23
N ASN A 3 -11.33 -11.69 6.30
CA ASN A 3 -12.51 -11.31 7.07
C ASN A 3 -12.41 -9.86 7.55
N CYS A 4 -11.34 -9.48 8.25
CA CYS A 4 -11.15 -8.12 8.75
C CYS A 4 -11.23 -7.05 7.64
N LEU A 5 -10.71 -7.33 6.44
CA LEU A 5 -10.73 -6.40 5.32
C LEU A 5 -12.14 -6.16 4.75
N PHE A 6 -13.04 -7.14 4.86
CA PHE A 6 -14.37 -7.08 4.23
C PHE A 6 -15.56 -7.13 5.21
N ASP A 7 -15.33 -7.27 6.51
CA ASP A 7 -16.39 -7.63 7.49
C ASP A 7 -17.49 -6.56 7.68
N GLN A 8 -17.15 -5.28 7.53
CA GLN A 8 -18.03 -4.19 8.01
C GLN A 8 -18.65 -3.33 6.91
N ASP A 9 -18.41 -3.63 5.63
CA ASP A 9 -18.87 -2.80 4.54
C ASP A 9 -19.56 -3.62 3.45
N SER A 10 -20.61 -3.05 2.85
CA SER A 10 -21.18 -3.55 1.61
C SER A 10 -20.29 -3.14 0.45
N PHE A 11 -19.83 -4.09 -0.37
CA PHE A 11 -19.00 -3.82 -1.53
C PHE A 11 -19.77 -3.98 -2.83
N ARG A 12 -19.46 -3.13 -3.81
CA ARG A 12 -19.96 -3.24 -5.19
C ARG A 12 -18.83 -3.61 -6.12
N ILE A 13 -19.10 -4.55 -7.02
CA ILE A 13 -18.13 -4.98 -8.03
C ILE A 13 -18.40 -4.23 -9.33
N GLN A 14 -17.46 -3.41 -9.75
CA GLN A 14 -17.48 -2.76 -11.06
C GLN A 14 -16.79 -3.65 -12.08
N ARG A 15 -17.43 -3.83 -13.23
CA ARG A 15 -16.94 -4.63 -14.35
C ARG A 15 -16.62 -3.75 -15.55
N SER A 16 -15.72 -4.22 -16.39
CA SER A 16 -15.43 -3.61 -17.69
C SER A 16 -16.66 -3.70 -18.59
N VAL A 17 -17.05 -2.58 -19.20
CA VAL A 17 -18.23 -2.52 -20.09
C VAL A 17 -18.13 -3.51 -21.24
N ASN A 18 -16.96 -3.57 -21.91
CA ASN A 18 -16.80 -4.36 -23.13
C ASN A 18 -16.58 -5.85 -22.86
N THR A 19 -15.89 -6.19 -21.77
CA THR A 19 -15.44 -7.58 -21.51
C THR A 19 -16.16 -8.24 -20.35
N TRP A 20 -16.96 -7.49 -19.59
CA TRP A 20 -17.63 -7.95 -18.37
C TRP A 20 -16.70 -8.51 -17.27
N ARG A 21 -15.39 -8.37 -17.44
CA ARG A 21 -14.38 -8.77 -16.45
C ARG A 21 -14.42 -7.85 -15.23
N ILE A 22 -14.21 -8.43 -14.04
CA ILE A 22 -14.09 -7.68 -12.79
C ILE A 22 -12.92 -6.70 -12.90
N ARG A 23 -13.14 -5.46 -12.46
CA ARG A 23 -12.12 -4.40 -12.45
C ARG A 23 -11.94 -3.80 -11.09
N ASN A 24 -13.00 -3.29 -10.49
CA ASN A 24 -12.89 -2.56 -9.24
C ASN A 24 -13.80 -3.16 -8.17
N VAL A 25 -13.34 -3.10 -6.94
CA VAL A 25 -14.14 -3.28 -5.74
C VAL A 25 -14.36 -1.90 -5.15
N LEU A 26 -15.62 -1.50 -5.01
CA LEU A 26 -16.03 -0.21 -4.48
C LEU A 26 -16.63 -0.41 -3.09
N SER A 27 -16.22 0.43 -2.15
CA SER A 27 -16.81 0.58 -0.82
C SER A 27 -17.72 1.81 -0.78
N LYS A 28 -18.36 2.08 0.37
CA LYS A 28 -19.09 3.34 0.60
C LYS A 28 -18.22 4.59 0.43
N ASP A 29 -16.92 4.47 0.74
CA ASP A 29 -15.94 5.56 0.66
C ASP A 29 -15.28 5.66 -0.74
N GLY A 30 -15.82 4.93 -1.73
CA GLY A 30 -15.32 4.91 -3.11
C GLY A 30 -14.41 3.71 -3.41
N LEU A 31 -13.43 3.91 -4.29
CA LEU A 31 -12.56 2.84 -4.79
C LEU A 31 -11.77 2.18 -3.65
N PHE A 32 -11.88 0.86 -3.53
CA PHE A 32 -11.30 0.09 -2.45
C PHE A 32 -10.17 -0.83 -2.94
N LEU A 33 -10.42 -1.60 -3.99
CA LEU A 33 -9.39 -2.43 -4.63
C LEU A 33 -9.55 -2.39 -6.15
N VAL A 34 -8.44 -2.54 -6.87
CA VAL A 34 -8.45 -2.70 -8.33
C VAL A 34 -7.89 -4.06 -8.67
N LEU A 35 -8.70 -4.93 -9.27
CA LEU A 35 -8.25 -6.21 -9.81
C LEU A 35 -7.45 -5.99 -11.08
N ARG A 36 -6.18 -6.39 -11.05
CA ARG A 36 -5.26 -6.29 -12.17
C ARG A 36 -5.52 -7.44 -13.15
N PRO A 37 -5.84 -7.14 -14.43
CA PRO A 37 -6.10 -8.19 -15.42
C PRO A 37 -4.90 -9.08 -15.72
N GLN A 38 -3.68 -8.56 -15.57
CA GLN A 38 -2.45 -9.24 -15.97
C GLN A 38 -2.06 -10.41 -15.06
N ASP A 39 -2.38 -10.34 -13.77
CA ASP A 39 -1.95 -11.32 -12.77
C ASP A 39 -3.05 -11.71 -11.77
N GLY A 40 -4.25 -11.13 -11.88
CA GLY A 40 -5.38 -11.45 -10.99
C GLY A 40 -5.18 -10.98 -9.55
N LEU A 41 -4.15 -10.16 -9.27
CA LEU A 41 -3.91 -9.59 -7.95
C LEU A 41 -4.61 -8.25 -7.80
N PHE A 42 -4.84 -7.85 -6.54
CA PHE A 42 -5.41 -6.54 -6.24
C PHE A 42 -4.32 -5.49 -6.08
N SER A 43 -4.48 -4.36 -6.75
CA SER A 43 -3.86 -3.11 -6.34
C SER A 43 -4.67 -2.51 -5.20
N LEU A 44 -3.99 -2.17 -4.10
CA LEU A 44 -4.59 -1.43 -3.00
C LEU A 44 -4.94 0.01 -3.41
N THR A 45 -5.96 0.56 -2.76
CA THR A 45 -6.13 2.01 -2.62
C THR A 45 -5.80 2.46 -1.21
N ILE A 46 -5.72 3.77 -0.99
CA ILE A 46 -5.49 4.33 0.35
C ILE A 46 -6.58 3.92 1.35
N ASN A 47 -7.83 3.77 0.90
CA ASN A 47 -8.95 3.31 1.71
C ASN A 47 -8.74 1.88 2.19
N ALA A 48 -8.33 0.97 1.29
CA ALA A 48 -7.99 -0.39 1.67
C ALA A 48 -6.71 -0.45 2.52
N GLY A 49 -5.72 0.40 2.23
CA GLY A 49 -4.49 0.50 3.00
C GLY A 49 -4.74 0.86 4.46
N ARG A 50 -5.63 1.83 4.72
CA ARG A 50 -6.05 2.21 6.08
C ARG A 50 -6.64 1.01 6.83
N ARG A 51 -7.57 0.29 6.19
CA ARG A 51 -8.20 -0.88 6.80
C ARG A 51 -7.22 -2.04 7.01
N LEU A 52 -6.33 -2.28 6.04
CA LEU A 52 -5.26 -3.29 6.19
C LEU A 52 -4.34 -2.97 7.35
N LYS A 53 -4.01 -1.69 7.56
CA LYS A 53 -3.20 -1.25 8.70
C LYS A 53 -3.83 -1.64 10.03
N GLU A 54 -5.14 -1.40 10.18
CA GLU A 54 -5.90 -1.75 11.37
C GLU A 54 -5.98 -3.28 11.57
N CYS A 55 -6.02 -4.04 10.48
CA CYS A 55 -6.13 -5.50 10.51
C CYS A 55 -4.80 -6.24 10.75
N ALA A 56 -3.68 -5.69 10.30
CA ALA A 56 -2.37 -6.34 10.41
C ALA A 56 -1.57 -5.73 11.56
N PRO A 57 -1.03 -6.53 12.49
CA PRO A 57 -0.13 -6.01 13.52
C PRO A 57 1.16 -5.51 12.88
N PHE A 58 1.67 -4.38 13.38
CA PHE A 58 2.99 -3.87 12.99
C PHE A 58 4.08 -4.93 13.26
N PRO A 59 5.08 -5.11 12.38
CA PRO A 59 5.34 -4.36 11.14
C PRO A 59 4.69 -4.94 9.88
N SER A 60 3.74 -5.88 9.98
CA SER A 60 3.22 -6.61 8.82
C SER A 60 2.70 -5.67 7.73
N LEU A 61 3.14 -5.88 6.48
CA LEU A 61 2.85 -5.02 5.32
C LEU A 61 3.42 -3.58 5.38
N ARG A 62 4.18 -3.19 6.41
CA ARG A 62 4.72 -1.83 6.54
C ARG A 62 6.07 -1.66 5.88
N VAL A 63 6.28 -0.46 5.36
CA VAL A 63 7.57 0.16 5.04
C VAL A 63 7.63 1.46 5.84
N MET A 64 8.32 1.44 6.98
CA MET A 64 8.46 2.58 7.88
C MET A 64 9.62 3.47 7.45
N VAL A 65 9.35 4.75 7.23
CA VAL A 65 10.32 5.72 6.72
C VAL A 65 10.78 6.70 7.80
N ARG A 66 11.95 7.30 7.58
CA ARG A 66 12.49 8.37 8.42
C ARG A 66 11.57 9.60 8.42
N LYS A 67 11.50 10.28 9.57
CA LYS A 67 10.73 11.52 9.72
C LYS A 67 11.07 12.62 8.70
N GLU A 68 12.36 12.71 8.36
CA GLU A 68 12.87 13.71 7.41
C GLU A 68 12.31 13.59 5.98
N VAL A 69 11.73 12.44 5.60
CA VAL A 69 11.17 12.21 4.26
C VAL A 69 9.64 12.12 4.23
N GLU A 70 8.95 12.26 5.36
CA GLU A 70 7.48 12.12 5.42
C GLU A 70 6.78 13.11 4.49
N ASP A 71 7.15 14.40 4.57
CA ASP A 71 6.59 15.47 3.73
C ASP A 71 6.84 15.24 2.24
N ALA A 72 8.04 14.74 1.91
CA ALA A 72 8.40 14.42 0.54
C ALA A 72 7.52 13.30 0.00
N ILE A 73 7.29 12.25 0.78
CA ILE A 73 6.45 11.10 0.39
C ILE A 73 4.98 11.50 0.24
N LEU A 74 4.47 12.37 1.11
CA LEU A 74 3.09 12.88 1.04
C LEU A 74 2.83 13.76 -0.18
N LYS A 75 3.88 14.41 -0.72
CA LYS A 75 3.77 15.29 -1.89
C LYS A 75 4.07 14.55 -3.19
N GLU A 76 5.22 13.85 -3.26
CA GLU A 76 5.74 13.28 -4.50
C GLU A 76 6.73 12.12 -4.26
N GLY A 77 7.49 11.75 -5.30
CA GLY A 77 8.60 10.80 -5.18
C GLY A 77 8.25 9.33 -4.92
N ASN A 78 9.29 8.53 -4.75
CA ASN A 78 9.23 7.11 -4.37
C ASN A 78 10.00 6.90 -3.07
N VAL A 79 9.76 5.78 -2.39
CA VAL A 79 10.50 5.45 -1.17
C VAL A 79 11.84 4.81 -1.56
N PHE A 80 12.95 5.42 -1.15
CA PHE A 80 14.29 4.87 -1.34
C PHE A 80 14.72 4.06 -0.11
N ALA A 81 15.45 2.97 -0.33
CA ALA A 81 15.85 2.06 0.75
C ALA A 81 16.68 2.74 1.85
N LYS A 82 17.50 3.75 1.51
CA LYS A 82 18.28 4.53 2.50
C LYS A 82 17.43 5.27 3.53
N HIS A 83 16.17 5.58 3.20
CA HIS A 83 15.24 6.30 4.07
C HIS A 83 14.27 5.37 4.81
N VAL A 84 14.39 4.05 4.64
CA VAL A 84 13.59 3.06 5.38
C VAL A 84 14.29 2.75 6.70
N GLU A 85 13.55 2.85 7.81
CA GLU A 85 14.05 2.52 9.14
C GLU A 85 13.65 1.11 9.57
N ASN A 86 12.46 0.66 9.16
CA ASN A 86 11.97 -0.68 9.41
C ASN A 86 11.04 -1.11 8.28
N VAL A 87 10.96 -2.41 8.02
CA VAL A 87 10.10 -2.98 6.98
C VAL A 87 9.70 -4.40 7.36
N ASP A 88 8.52 -4.81 6.94
CA ASP A 88 8.17 -6.23 6.99
C ASP A 88 9.12 -7.04 6.11
N ARG A 89 9.99 -7.84 6.73
CA ARG A 89 10.97 -8.68 6.03
C ARG A 89 10.31 -9.74 5.13
N LYS A 90 9.04 -10.06 5.35
CA LYS A 90 8.30 -11.01 4.51
C LYS A 90 7.87 -10.41 3.16
N LEU A 91 7.85 -9.09 3.02
CA LEU A 91 7.51 -8.44 1.76
C LEU A 91 8.53 -8.82 0.68
N ARG A 92 8.01 -9.14 -0.50
CA ARG A 92 8.79 -9.47 -1.70
C ARG A 92 8.66 -8.36 -2.73
N ALA A 93 9.63 -8.31 -3.64
CA ALA A 93 9.55 -7.43 -4.78
C ALA A 93 8.26 -7.74 -5.57
N GLY A 94 7.45 -6.72 -5.80
CA GLY A 94 6.15 -6.84 -6.44
C GLY A 94 4.94 -6.83 -5.51
N ASP A 95 5.14 -7.02 -4.20
CA ASP A 95 4.06 -6.97 -3.22
C ASP A 95 3.53 -5.54 -3.02
N GLU A 96 2.28 -5.47 -2.59
CA GLU A 96 1.67 -4.23 -2.12
C GLU A 96 2.03 -3.98 -0.66
N ALA A 97 2.45 -2.76 -0.34
CA ALA A 97 2.84 -2.38 1.00
C ALA A 97 2.35 -0.98 1.39
N LEU A 98 2.30 -0.77 2.70
CA LEU A 98 1.86 0.44 3.37
C LEU A 98 3.09 1.25 3.79
N VAL A 99 3.21 2.47 3.31
CA VAL A 99 4.28 3.38 3.74
C VAL A 99 3.79 4.13 4.97
N VAL A 100 4.53 4.02 6.07
CA VAL A 100 4.16 4.61 7.36
C VAL A 100 5.30 5.43 7.97
N ASN A 101 4.97 6.36 8.87
CA ASN A 101 5.96 7.03 9.70
C ASN A 101 6.27 6.23 10.99
N GLY A 102 7.09 6.82 11.87
CA GLY A 102 7.48 6.22 13.15
C GLY A 102 6.32 5.97 14.11
N ASP A 103 5.18 6.65 13.93
CA ASP A 103 3.97 6.52 14.73
C ASP A 103 2.95 5.52 14.11
N ASP A 104 3.37 4.72 13.12
CA ASP A 104 2.52 3.85 12.28
C ASP A 104 1.36 4.63 11.60
N GLU A 105 1.54 5.91 11.28
CA GLU A 105 0.57 6.68 10.51
C GLU A 105 0.77 6.42 9.01
N LEU A 106 -0.33 6.22 8.28
CA LEU A 106 -0.29 5.88 6.87
C LEU A 106 0.00 7.12 6.02
N LEU A 107 1.13 7.10 5.32
CA LEU A 107 1.55 8.19 4.42
C LEU A 107 1.15 7.88 2.97
N ALA A 108 1.37 6.64 2.55
CA ALA A 108 1.15 6.23 1.16
C ALA A 108 0.99 4.71 1.04
N ILE A 109 0.61 4.27 -0.15
CA ILE A 109 0.64 2.86 -0.54
C ILE A 109 1.38 2.70 -1.86
N GLY A 110 1.98 1.54 -2.05
CA GLY A 110 2.70 1.28 -3.28
C GLY A 110 3.21 -0.14 -3.42
N LYS A 111 3.94 -0.33 -4.51
CA LYS A 111 4.46 -1.64 -4.91
C LYS A 111 5.94 -1.73 -4.57
N MET A 112 6.32 -2.77 -3.85
CA MET A 112 7.70 -3.07 -3.51
C MET A 112 8.53 -3.30 -4.78
N ARG A 113 9.75 -2.76 -4.77
CA ARG A 113 10.77 -2.96 -5.82
C ARG A 113 11.91 -3.84 -5.36
N LEU A 114 12.15 -3.85 -4.06
CA LEU A 114 13.07 -4.73 -3.36
C LEU A 114 12.26 -5.54 -2.33
N SER A 115 12.74 -6.70 -1.93
CA SER A 115 12.21 -7.41 -0.77
C SER A 115 12.52 -6.66 0.53
N GLY A 116 11.77 -6.94 1.59
CA GLY A 116 12.02 -6.32 2.90
C GLY A 116 13.42 -6.61 3.43
N GLU A 117 13.97 -7.79 3.17
CA GLU A 117 15.34 -8.15 3.54
C GLU A 117 16.38 -7.29 2.80
N GLU A 118 16.26 -7.17 1.47
CA GLU A 118 17.15 -6.35 0.63
C GLU A 118 17.12 -4.87 1.02
N VAL A 119 15.93 -4.34 1.38
CA VAL A 119 15.78 -2.95 1.83
C VAL A 119 16.60 -2.69 3.10
N MET A 120 16.58 -3.64 4.05
CA MET A 120 17.32 -3.50 5.31
C MET A 120 18.83 -3.67 5.14
N GLU A 121 19.27 -4.52 4.21
CA GLU A 121 20.69 -4.81 3.99
C GLU A 121 21.38 -3.78 3.08
N TYR A 122 20.83 -3.52 1.90
CA TYR A 122 21.57 -2.80 0.86
C TYR A 122 21.46 -1.28 0.95
N LYS A 123 20.39 -0.74 1.56
CA LYS A 123 20.14 0.72 1.73
C LYS A 123 20.37 1.55 0.45
N ARG A 124 20.18 0.96 -0.72
CA ARG A 124 20.38 1.59 -2.05
C ARG A 124 19.21 1.27 -2.97
N GLY A 125 18.95 2.18 -3.90
CA GLY A 125 17.85 2.04 -4.86
C GLY A 125 16.47 2.40 -4.31
N VAL A 126 15.47 2.25 -5.17
CA VAL A 126 14.05 2.45 -4.82
C VAL A 126 13.56 1.22 -4.09
N ALA A 127 13.10 1.37 -2.84
CA ALA A 127 12.47 0.30 -2.06
C ALA A 127 11.04 0.06 -2.52
N LEU A 128 10.27 1.13 -2.74
CA LEU A 128 8.86 1.05 -3.10
C LEU A 128 8.47 2.19 -4.05
N THR A 129 7.73 1.83 -5.11
CA THR A 129 7.10 2.81 -6.01
C THR A 129 5.74 3.20 -5.47
N VAL A 130 5.57 4.48 -5.13
CA VAL A 130 4.34 5.02 -4.58
C VAL A 130 3.28 5.10 -5.67
N ARG A 131 2.05 4.69 -5.36
CA ARG A 131 0.93 4.73 -6.32
C ARG A 131 -0.19 5.64 -5.86
N GLU A 132 -0.48 5.65 -4.56
CA GLU A 132 -1.47 6.54 -3.97
C GLU A 132 -0.95 7.06 -2.65
N ARG A 133 -1.29 8.32 -2.32
CA ARG A 133 -0.84 9.04 -1.12
C ARG A 133 -2.02 9.41 -0.26
N TRP A 134 -1.79 9.46 1.04
CA TRP A 134 -2.76 10.01 1.97
C TRP A 134 -2.97 11.49 1.67
N LYS A 135 -4.21 11.87 1.40
CA LYS A 135 -4.58 13.28 1.20
C LYS A 135 -4.95 13.86 2.54
N ILE A 136 -4.18 14.84 3.01
CA ILE A 136 -4.61 15.70 4.11
C ILE A 136 -5.82 16.49 3.58
N ARG A 137 -7.01 16.23 4.13
CA ARG A 137 -8.17 17.09 3.89
C ARG A 137 -7.82 18.45 4.52
N LYS A 138 -7.61 19.46 3.68
CA LYS A 138 -7.67 20.86 4.11
C LYS A 138 -9.09 21.22 4.47
#